data_AF-A0A7X9NI24-F1
#
_entry.id   AF-A0A7X9NI24-F1
#
_cell.length_a   1.000
_cell.length_b   1.000
_cell.length_c   1.000
_cell.angle_alpha   90.00
_cell.angle_beta   90.00
_cell.angle_gamma   90.00
#
_symmetry.space_group_name_H-M   'P 1'
#
loop_
_entity.id
_entity.type
_entity.pdbx_description
1 polymer ?
#
loop_
_entity_poly.entity_id
_entity_poly.type
_entity_poly.pdbx_seq_one_letter_code
_entity_poly.pdbx_strand_id
1 'polypeptide(L)'
;MIVKMLLVLFILFVVCLLLVYLHYFPAIPRRKENYPYALLLGCPSHNDGSYATSQIRRCELAMEAYKKGYFDTLIISGGAVKNQYVESLQMEKYILKRIAMPIVCETKARNTWENFQFTKEKIGDVPVLILSSGTHIRRACAIGKSFFKEYSGLWYPDHKPKHILREIASRCIYISIEYKKKKATKHIVS
;
A
#
# COMPACT_ATOMS: atom_id res chain seq x y z
N MET A 1 -13.74 -42.49 -12.72
CA MET A 1 -12.35 -42.41 -12.21
C MET A 1 -11.65 -41.14 -12.68
N ILE A 2 -11.66 -40.84 -13.98
CA ILE A 2 -11.04 -39.64 -14.58
C ILE A 2 -11.55 -38.32 -13.97
N VAL A 3 -12.87 -38.13 -13.85
CA VAL A 3 -13.44 -36.90 -13.27
C VAL A 3 -12.98 -36.66 -11.82
N LYS A 4 -12.91 -37.71 -11.00
CA LYS A 4 -12.40 -37.62 -9.61
C LYS A 4 -10.92 -37.22 -9.59
N MET A 5 -10.11 -37.78 -10.48
CA MET A 5 -8.69 -37.43 -10.61
C MET A 5 -8.50 -35.97 -11.04
N LEU A 6 -9.27 -35.50 -12.03
CA LEU A 6 -9.23 -34.09 -12.47
C LEU A 6 -9.64 -33.14 -11.34
N LEU A 7 -10.67 -33.49 -10.57
CA LEU A 7 -11.10 -32.70 -9.42
C LEU A 7 -10.00 -32.60 -8.36
N VAL A 8 -9.32 -33.71 -8.04
CA VAL A 8 -8.20 -33.73 -7.09
C VAL A 8 -7.04 -32.85 -7.58
N LEU A 9 -6.66 -32.95 -8.86
CA LEU A 9 -5.60 -32.11 -9.43
C LEU A 9 -5.98 -30.63 -9.40
N PHE A 10 -7.24 -30.29 -9.68
CA PHE A 10 -7.72 -28.91 -9.59
C PHE A 10 -7.66 -28.37 -8.16
N ILE A 11 -8.07 -29.16 -7.16
CA ILE A 11 -7.97 -28.77 -5.75
C ILE A 11 -6.51 -28.54 -5.35
N LEU A 12 -5.59 -29.45 -5.71
CA LEU A 12 -4.16 -29.30 -5.43
C LEU A 12 -3.57 -28.04 -6.07
N PHE A 13 -3.98 -27.74 -7.31
CA PHE A 13 -3.58 -26.52 -8.00
C PHE A 13 -4.07 -25.26 -7.27
N VAL A 14 -5.35 -25.23 -6.85
CA VAL A 14 -5.92 -24.10 -6.08
C VAL A 14 -5.22 -23.94 -4.73
N VAL A 15 -4.95 -25.04 -4.02
CA VAL A 15 -4.21 -25.01 -2.74
C VAL A 15 -2.80 -24.48 -2.97
N CYS A 16 -2.10 -24.91 -4.03
CA CYS A 16 -0.78 -24.38 -4.38
C CYS A 16 -0.81 -22.86 -4.63
N LEU A 17 -1.78 -22.37 -5.41
CA LEU A 17 -1.98 -20.94 -5.64
C LEU A 17 -2.24 -20.17 -4.34
N LEU A 18 -3.05 -20.74 -3.44
CA LEU A 18 -3.33 -20.16 -2.13
C LEU A 18 -2.07 -20.08 -1.27
N LEU A 19 -1.25 -21.14 -1.24
CA LEU A 19 0.00 -21.15 -0.49
C LEU A 19 1.00 -20.12 -1.03
N VAL A 20 1.14 -20.01 -2.36
CA VAL A 20 1.94 -18.96 -3.00
C VAL A 20 1.42 -17.58 -2.59
N TYR A 21 0.10 -17.38 -2.62
CA TYR A 21 -0.51 -16.12 -2.20
C TYR A 21 -0.20 -15.77 -0.74
N LEU A 22 -0.41 -16.70 0.19
CA LEU A 22 -0.17 -16.48 1.62
C LEU A 22 1.32 -16.23 1.93
N HIS A 23 2.22 -16.86 1.18
CA HIS A 23 3.66 -16.67 1.33
C HIS A 23 4.12 -15.24 0.98
N TYR A 24 3.62 -14.67 -0.12
CA TYR A 24 4.01 -13.31 -0.56
C TYR A 24 3.16 -12.19 0.07
N PHE A 25 1.94 -12.50 0.50
CA PHE A 25 1.01 -11.52 1.06
C PHE A 25 0.53 -11.99 2.44
N PRO A 26 1.40 -11.92 3.46
CA PRO A 26 1.05 -12.34 4.81
C PRO A 26 -0.08 -11.47 5.38
N ALA A 27 -0.65 -11.94 6.49
CA ALA A 27 -1.64 -11.18 7.25
C ALA A 27 -1.08 -9.80 7.63
N ILE A 28 -1.98 -8.81 7.66
CA ILE A 28 -1.64 -7.46 8.14
C ILE A 28 -1.39 -7.58 9.65
N PRO A 29 -0.24 -7.09 10.17
CA PRO A 29 0.04 -7.14 11.60
C PRO A 29 -1.06 -6.47 12.42
N ARG A 30 -1.22 -6.87 13.67
CA ARG A 30 -2.20 -6.25 14.57
C ARG A 30 -1.80 -4.79 14.81
N ARG A 31 -2.79 -3.93 14.70
CA ARG A 31 -2.64 -2.49 14.90
C ARG A 31 -2.43 -2.14 16.37
N LYS A 32 -1.48 -1.25 16.66
CA LYS A 32 -1.35 -0.53 17.95
C LYS A 32 -2.49 0.49 18.12
N GLU A 33 -2.61 1.07 19.31
CA GLU A 33 -3.61 2.13 19.55
C GLU A 33 -3.25 3.43 18.83
N ASN A 34 -1.98 3.83 18.90
CA ASN A 34 -1.44 5.04 18.27
C ASN A 34 -0.09 4.76 17.59
N TYR A 35 0.24 5.58 16.60
CA TYR A 35 1.51 5.59 15.87
C TYR A 35 2.05 7.02 15.78
N PRO A 36 3.37 7.25 15.90
CA PRO A 36 3.92 8.60 15.69
C PRO A 36 3.64 9.10 14.27
N TYR A 37 3.65 8.20 13.29
CA TYR A 37 3.37 8.53 11.90
C TYR A 37 2.36 7.56 11.26
N ALA A 38 1.47 8.13 10.44
CA ALA A 38 0.74 7.38 9.43
C ALA A 38 1.28 7.70 8.04
N LEU A 39 1.44 6.69 7.19
CA LEU A 39 1.82 6.83 5.79
C LEU A 39 0.58 6.68 4.90
N LEU A 40 0.16 7.79 4.28
CA LEU A 40 -0.86 7.83 3.26
C LEU A 40 -0.22 7.71 1.87
N LEU A 41 -0.46 6.57 1.22
CA LEU A 41 0.08 6.35 -0.13
C LEU A 41 -0.64 7.25 -1.15
N GLY A 42 0.15 7.92 -1.98
CA GLY A 42 -0.30 8.80 -3.05
C GLY A 42 -1.31 8.15 -3.99
N CYS A 43 -2.23 8.98 -4.49
CA CYS A 43 -3.20 8.59 -5.50
C CYS A 43 -3.33 9.72 -6.54
N PRO A 44 -3.23 9.41 -7.85
CA PRO A 44 -3.28 10.41 -8.90
C PRO A 44 -4.63 11.10 -8.99
N SER A 45 -4.59 12.41 -9.21
CA SER A 45 -5.72 13.21 -9.66
C SER A 45 -6.08 12.90 -11.12
N HIS A 46 -7.25 13.34 -11.55
CA HIS A 46 -7.63 13.37 -12.97
C HIS A 46 -6.76 14.37 -13.75
N ASN A 47 -6.78 14.29 -15.09
CA ASN A 47 -5.95 15.12 -15.95
C ASN A 47 -6.33 16.61 -15.92
N ASP A 48 -7.54 16.93 -15.48
CA ASP A 48 -8.04 18.29 -15.25
C ASP A 48 -7.74 18.79 -13.82
N GLY A 49 -7.07 17.97 -13.00
CA GLY A 49 -6.74 18.30 -11.61
C GLY A 49 -7.84 18.00 -10.61
N SER A 50 -9.01 17.52 -11.07
CA SER A 50 -10.07 17.08 -10.16
C SER A 50 -9.67 15.82 -9.38
N TYR A 51 -10.19 15.69 -8.16
CA TYR A 51 -9.84 14.60 -7.27
C TYR A 51 -10.47 13.28 -7.71
N ALA A 52 -9.66 12.22 -7.81
CA ALA A 52 -10.19 10.89 -8.07
C ALA A 52 -10.95 10.35 -6.83
N THR A 53 -11.99 9.52 -7.03
CA THR A 53 -12.73 8.91 -5.92
C THR A 53 -11.82 8.16 -4.93
N SER A 54 -10.80 7.47 -5.43
CA SER A 54 -9.86 6.73 -4.57
C SER A 54 -8.94 7.64 -3.77
N GLN A 55 -8.63 8.82 -4.31
CA GLN A 55 -7.84 9.86 -3.65
C GLN A 55 -8.64 10.46 -2.50
N ILE A 56 -9.90 10.84 -2.77
CA ILE A 56 -10.86 11.35 -1.77
C ILE A 56 -11.00 10.35 -0.61
N ARG A 57 -11.33 9.08 -0.90
CA ARG A 57 -11.53 8.06 0.14
C ARG A 57 -10.29 7.80 0.99
N ARG A 58 -9.09 7.93 0.41
CA ARG A 58 -7.83 7.83 1.16
C ARG A 58 -7.67 9.01 2.12
N CYS A 59 -7.96 10.23 1.66
CA CYS A 59 -7.96 11.41 2.52
C CYS A 59 -9.00 11.31 3.63
N GLU A 60 -10.22 10.86 3.33
CA GLU A 60 -11.28 10.62 4.33
C GLU A 60 -10.84 9.63 5.40
N LEU A 61 -10.26 8.49 4.99
CA LEU A 61 -9.69 7.51 5.91
C LEU A 61 -8.64 8.14 6.83
N ALA A 62 -7.74 8.96 6.29
CA ALA A 62 -6.71 9.62 7.08
C ALA A 62 -7.29 10.62 8.08
N MET A 63 -8.27 11.43 7.66
CA MET A 63 -8.96 12.38 8.54
C MET A 63 -9.71 11.67 9.66
N GLU A 64 -10.41 10.57 9.37
CA GLU A 64 -11.11 9.79 10.39
C GLU A 64 -10.15 9.11 11.36
N ALA A 65 -9.04 8.57 10.86
CA ALA A 65 -8.03 7.93 11.68
C ALA A 65 -7.34 8.93 12.63
N TYR A 66 -7.06 10.13 12.14
CA TYR A 66 -6.52 11.22 12.97
C TYR A 66 -7.47 11.64 14.08
N LYS A 67 -8.76 11.86 13.75
CA LYS A 67 -9.79 12.19 14.75
C LYS A 67 -9.94 11.14 15.85
N LYS A 68 -9.63 9.88 15.55
CA LYS A 68 -9.64 8.76 16.50
C LYS A 68 -8.34 8.60 17.30
N GLY A 69 -7.35 9.48 17.09
CA GLY A 69 -6.06 9.43 17.78
C GLY A 69 -5.16 8.28 17.33
N TYR A 70 -5.40 7.71 16.14
CA TYR A 70 -4.64 6.55 15.66
C TYR A 70 -3.21 6.86 15.24
N PHE A 71 -2.91 8.14 15.00
CA PHE A 71 -1.57 8.61 14.73
C PHE A 71 -1.41 10.10 15.05
N ASP A 72 -0.17 10.56 15.19
CA ASP A 72 0.15 11.95 15.54
C ASP A 72 0.41 12.84 14.32
N THR A 73 1.22 12.35 13.35
CA THR A 73 1.54 13.08 12.12
C THR A 73 1.26 12.26 10.86
N LEU A 74 0.67 12.89 9.84
CA LEU A 74 0.44 12.26 8.55
C LEU A 74 1.61 12.52 7.60
N ILE A 75 2.23 11.46 7.09
CA ILE A 75 3.09 11.52 5.90
C ILE A 75 2.25 11.20 4.68
N ILE A 76 2.23 12.08 3.68
CA ILE A 76 1.65 11.78 2.37
C ILE A 76 2.79 11.65 1.36
N SER A 77 2.95 10.48 0.76
CA SER A 77 4.03 10.21 -0.19
C SER A 77 3.50 9.84 -1.57
N GLY A 78 3.91 10.62 -2.56
CA GLY A 78 3.56 10.43 -3.97
C GLY A 78 3.88 11.67 -4.81
N GLY A 79 4.63 11.47 -5.89
CA GLY A 79 4.98 12.51 -6.85
C GLY A 79 3.96 12.69 -7.98
N ALA A 80 4.35 13.42 -9.01
CA ALA A 80 3.56 13.64 -10.23
C ALA A 80 3.68 12.43 -11.19
N VAL A 81 3.03 11.30 -10.84
CA VAL A 81 3.24 10.02 -11.55
C VAL A 81 2.49 9.96 -12.88
N LYS A 82 1.22 10.37 -12.90
CA LYS A 82 0.35 10.26 -14.08
C LYS A 82 0.20 11.54 -14.89
N ASN A 83 0.33 12.68 -14.23
CA ASN A 83 0.15 14.00 -14.82
C ASN A 83 0.90 15.02 -13.96
N GLN A 84 0.77 16.30 -14.30
CA GLN A 84 1.45 17.42 -13.62
C GLN A 84 1.07 17.61 -12.15
N TYR A 85 -0.02 17.01 -11.68
CA TYR A 85 -0.48 17.18 -10.31
C TYR A 85 0.27 16.25 -9.37
N VAL A 86 1.11 16.83 -8.50
CA VAL A 86 1.83 16.10 -7.45
C VAL A 86 0.82 15.50 -6.47
N GLU A 87 0.81 14.17 -6.35
CA GLU A 87 -0.20 13.42 -5.61
C GLU A 87 -0.28 13.84 -4.14
N SER A 88 0.86 13.96 -3.46
CA SER A 88 0.90 14.31 -2.03
C SER A 88 0.37 15.71 -1.76
N LEU A 89 0.77 16.71 -2.55
CA LEU A 89 0.31 18.09 -2.41
C LEU A 89 -1.19 18.25 -2.70
N GLN A 90 -1.72 17.54 -3.69
CA GLN A 90 -3.16 17.56 -3.96
C GLN A 90 -3.96 16.97 -2.79
N MET A 91 -3.49 15.86 -2.23
CA MET A 91 -4.13 15.19 -1.11
C MET A 91 -4.06 16.02 0.18
N GLU A 92 -2.92 16.66 0.47
CA GLU A 92 -2.77 17.64 1.55
C GLU A 92 -3.78 18.78 1.40
N LYS A 93 -3.85 19.40 0.22
CA LYS A 93 -4.83 20.47 -0.08
C LYS A 93 -6.27 20.02 0.17
N TYR A 94 -6.62 18.78 -0.15
CA TYR A 94 -7.95 18.24 0.12
C TYR A 94 -8.24 18.14 1.62
N ILE A 95 -7.26 17.69 2.41
CA ILE A 95 -7.38 17.48 3.85
C ILE A 95 -7.42 18.80 4.60
N LEU A 96 -6.46 19.71 4.34
CA LEU A 96 -6.34 20.98 5.07
C LEU A 96 -7.52 21.93 4.83
N LYS A 97 -8.26 21.76 3.73
CA LYS A 97 -9.55 22.45 3.52
C LYS A 97 -10.67 22.01 4.47
N ARG A 98 -10.49 20.89 5.19
CA ARG A 98 -11.54 20.26 6.02
C ARG A 98 -11.15 20.19 7.48
N ILE A 99 -9.90 19.86 7.79
CA ILE A 99 -9.39 19.78 9.15
C ILE A 99 -7.94 20.27 9.23
N ALA A 100 -7.55 20.83 10.37
CA ALA A 100 -6.15 21.03 10.71
C ALA A 100 -5.55 19.71 11.24
N MET A 101 -4.41 19.31 10.69
CA MET A 101 -3.66 18.12 11.09
C MET A 101 -2.18 18.32 10.72
N PRO A 102 -1.22 17.82 11.51
CA PRO A 102 0.18 17.79 11.12
C PRO A 102 0.38 16.92 9.87
N ILE A 103 0.82 17.53 8.77
CA ILE A 103 1.06 16.84 7.50
C ILE A 103 2.48 17.13 7.02
N VAL A 104 3.16 16.10 6.53
CA VAL A 104 4.43 16.23 5.81
C VAL A 104 4.28 15.57 4.44
N CYS A 105 4.56 16.34 3.38
CA CYS A 105 4.53 15.83 2.02
C CYS A 105 5.90 15.31 1.54
N GLU A 106 5.85 14.17 0.87
CA GLU A 106 6.94 13.60 0.08
C GLU A 106 6.47 13.56 -1.39
N THR A 107 7.24 14.19 -2.29
CA THR A 107 6.79 14.58 -3.64
C THR A 107 7.56 13.93 -4.78
N LYS A 108 8.51 13.04 -4.48
CA LYS A 108 9.42 12.42 -5.45
C LYS A 108 8.98 11.01 -5.86
N ALA A 109 8.31 10.28 -4.97
CA ALA A 109 8.00 8.87 -5.22
C ALA A 109 7.14 8.65 -6.47
N ARG A 110 7.56 7.70 -7.32
CA ARG A 110 6.90 7.33 -8.57
C ARG A 110 6.18 6.00 -8.51
N ASN A 111 6.39 5.23 -7.45
CA ASN A 111 5.78 3.93 -7.26
C ASN A 111 5.66 3.60 -5.76
N THR A 112 4.97 2.50 -5.44
CA THR A 112 4.73 2.11 -4.04
C THR A 112 6.01 1.83 -3.27
N TRP A 113 7.05 1.27 -3.91
CA TRP A 113 8.33 1.00 -3.24
C TRP A 113 9.02 2.31 -2.83
N GLU A 114 9.12 3.26 -3.76
CA GLU A 114 9.66 4.59 -3.51
C GLU A 114 8.85 5.35 -2.44
N ASN A 115 7.53 5.17 -2.37
CA ASN A 115 6.74 5.78 -1.31
C ASN A 115 7.27 5.38 0.08
N PHE A 116 7.54 4.09 0.29
CA PHE A 116 8.08 3.61 1.55
C PHE A 116 9.55 4.01 1.73
N GLN A 117 10.36 3.95 0.66
CA GLN A 117 11.77 4.34 0.71
C GLN A 117 11.93 5.81 1.15
N PHE A 118 11.31 6.74 0.43
CA PHE A 118 11.43 8.17 0.73
C PHE A 118 10.73 8.56 2.02
N THR A 119 9.69 7.82 2.44
CA THR A 119 9.14 7.97 3.79
C THR A 119 10.16 7.57 4.85
N LYS A 120 10.80 6.39 4.73
CA LYS A 120 11.82 5.93 5.68
C LYS A 120 13.01 6.87 5.74
N GLU A 121 13.45 7.41 4.61
CA GLU A 121 14.52 8.42 4.58
C GLU A 121 14.16 9.69 5.38
N LYS A 122 12.86 10.04 5.46
CA LYS A 122 12.38 11.22 6.20
C LYS A 122 12.20 10.98 7.69
N ILE A 123 11.68 9.81 8.09
CA ILE A 123 11.25 9.56 9.48
C ILE A 123 12.07 8.48 10.21
N GLY A 124 13.00 7.82 9.52
CA GLY A 124 13.74 6.68 10.04
C GLY A 124 12.88 5.41 10.16
N ASP A 125 13.37 4.45 10.95
CA ASP A 125 12.66 3.19 11.25
C ASP A 125 11.88 3.34 12.57
N VAL A 126 10.68 3.89 12.45
CA VAL A 126 9.72 4.09 13.55
C VAL A 126 8.44 3.31 13.26
N PRO A 127 7.57 3.05 14.27
CA PRO A 127 6.28 2.43 14.00
C PRO A 127 5.42 3.27 13.04
N VAL A 128 4.90 2.65 11.97
CA VAL A 128 4.08 3.35 10.95
C VAL A 128 2.72 2.70 10.73
N LEU A 129 1.67 3.53 10.70
CA LEU A 129 0.34 3.11 10.24
C LEU A 129 0.16 3.37 8.74
N ILE A 130 0.03 2.32 7.94
CA ILE A 130 -0.12 2.41 6.48
C ILE A 130 -1.60 2.61 6.14
N LEU A 131 -1.92 3.66 5.38
CA LEU A 131 -3.28 3.98 4.97
C LEU A 131 -3.48 3.75 3.47
N SER A 132 -4.45 2.91 3.09
CA SER A 132 -4.75 2.63 1.68
C SER A 132 -6.16 2.09 1.42
N SER A 133 -6.45 1.65 0.19
CA SER A 133 -7.69 0.93 -0.13
C SER A 133 -7.60 -0.55 0.28
N GLY A 134 -8.74 -1.20 0.54
CA GLY A 134 -8.78 -2.61 0.93
C GLY A 134 -8.19 -3.57 -0.10
N THR A 135 -8.31 -3.24 -1.39
CA THR A 135 -7.64 -3.99 -2.47
C THR A 135 -6.10 -3.94 -2.34
N HIS A 136 -5.57 -2.78 -1.97
CA HIS A 136 -4.15 -2.46 -2.03
C HIS A 136 -3.38 -2.74 -0.73
N ILE A 137 -4.07 -2.71 0.41
CA ILE A 137 -3.42 -2.65 1.72
C ILE A 137 -2.54 -3.87 2.03
N ARG A 138 -2.92 -5.08 1.59
CA ARG A 138 -2.10 -6.29 1.79
C ARG A 138 -0.75 -6.20 1.09
N ARG A 139 -0.73 -5.78 -0.18
CA ARG A 139 0.52 -5.60 -0.93
C ARG A 139 1.33 -4.43 -0.37
N ALA A 140 0.67 -3.34 0.01
CA ALA A 140 1.34 -2.22 0.67
C ALA A 140 2.05 -2.66 1.96
N CYS A 141 1.40 -3.46 2.80
CA CYS A 141 1.99 -4.04 4.01
C CYS A 141 3.15 -5.02 3.69
N ALA A 142 3.02 -5.86 2.67
CA ALA A 142 4.09 -6.76 2.23
C ALA A 142 5.35 -5.98 1.77
N ILE A 143 5.17 -4.86 1.08
CA ILE A 143 6.27 -3.95 0.72
C ILE A 143 6.82 -3.26 1.97
N GLY A 144 5.94 -2.70 2.81
CA GLY A 144 6.29 -1.95 4.02
C GLY A 144 7.19 -2.73 4.99
N LYS A 145 7.06 -4.06 5.03
CA LYS A 145 7.95 -4.96 5.78
C LYS A 145 9.44 -4.78 5.46
N SER A 146 9.77 -4.37 4.23
CA SER A 146 11.17 -4.14 3.82
C SER A 146 11.74 -2.83 4.41
N PHE A 147 10.89 -1.95 4.93
CA PHE A 147 11.25 -0.60 5.33
C PHE A 147 11.08 -0.37 6.82
N PHE A 148 10.00 -0.87 7.43
CA PHE A 148 9.68 -0.61 8.83
C PHE A 148 9.62 -1.93 9.60
N LYS A 149 10.27 -1.98 10.76
CA LYS A 149 10.19 -3.14 11.67
C LYS A 149 8.78 -3.30 12.24
N GLU A 150 8.15 -2.17 12.58
CA GLU A 150 6.82 -2.14 13.16
C GLU A 150 5.87 -1.37 12.24
N TYR A 151 4.84 -2.05 11.75
CA TYR A 151 3.84 -1.44 10.90
C TYR A 151 2.50 -2.15 11.04
N SER A 152 1.42 -1.46 10.64
CA SER A 152 0.10 -2.06 10.44
C SER A 152 -0.59 -1.38 9.28
N GLY A 153 -1.69 -1.97 8.80
CA GLY A 153 -2.54 -1.37 7.78
C GLY A 153 -3.89 -0.91 8.35
N LEU A 154 -4.40 0.19 7.82
CA LEU A 154 -5.79 0.63 7.94
C LEU A 154 -6.32 0.95 6.55
N TRP A 155 -7.58 0.58 6.28
CA TRP A 155 -8.14 0.68 4.94
C TRP A 155 -9.64 0.96 4.93
N TYR A 156 -10.11 1.52 3.82
CA TYR A 156 -11.53 1.56 3.49
C TYR A 156 -11.91 0.42 2.53
N PRO A 157 -13.16 -0.07 2.55
CA PRO A 157 -13.63 -1.08 1.60
C PRO A 157 -13.64 -0.56 0.15
N ASP A 158 -13.04 -1.32 -0.76
CA ASP A 158 -12.98 -1.02 -2.19
C ASP A 158 -13.26 -2.29 -2.99
N HIS A 159 -14.35 -2.27 -3.76
CA HIS A 159 -14.83 -3.44 -4.49
C HIS A 159 -14.91 -3.18 -6.00
N LYS A 160 -14.32 -2.07 -6.50
CA LYS A 160 -14.36 -1.75 -7.93
C LYS A 160 -13.61 -2.83 -8.74
N PRO A 161 -14.26 -3.52 -9.70
CA PRO A 161 -13.64 -4.61 -10.45
C PRO A 161 -12.32 -4.20 -11.13
N LYS A 162 -12.28 -3.01 -11.73
CA LYS A 162 -11.06 -2.43 -12.32
C LYS A 162 -9.90 -2.34 -11.33
N HIS A 163 -10.16 -2.02 -10.06
CA HIS A 163 -9.12 -1.93 -9.04
C HIS A 163 -8.62 -3.32 -8.63
N ILE A 164 -9.53 -4.29 -8.53
CA ILE A 164 -9.20 -5.69 -8.24
C ILE A 164 -8.30 -6.25 -9.36
N LEU A 165 -8.69 -6.10 -10.63
CA LEU A 165 -7.91 -6.56 -11.77
C LEU A 165 -6.51 -5.94 -11.81
N ARG A 166 -6.42 -4.62 -11.63
CA ARG A 166 -5.13 -3.92 -11.55
C ARG A 166 -4.26 -4.42 -10.40
N GLU A 167 -4.87 -4.72 -9.27
CA GLU A 167 -4.17 -5.24 -8.10
C GLU A 167 -3.66 -6.66 -8.32
N ILE A 168 -4.41 -7.53 -9.01
CA ILE A 168 -3.93 -8.86 -9.42
C ILE A 168 -2.64 -8.72 -10.24
N ALA A 169 -2.64 -7.85 -11.26
CA ALA A 169 -1.45 -7.59 -12.07
C ALA A 169 -0.28 -7.07 -11.22
N SER A 170 -0.56 -6.14 -10.29
CA SER A 170 0.46 -5.56 -9.41
C SER A 170 1.05 -6.59 -8.43
N ARG A 171 0.26 -7.58 -8.00
CA ARG A 171 0.72 -8.70 -7.16
C ARG A 171 1.62 -9.65 -7.93
N CYS A 172 1.28 -9.98 -9.19
CA CYS A 172 2.15 -10.78 -10.04
C CYS A 172 3.51 -10.11 -10.27
N ILE A 173 3.51 -8.78 -10.52
CA ILE A 173 4.74 -7.99 -10.65
C ILE A 173 5.55 -8.03 -9.36
N TYR A 174 4.92 -7.82 -8.20
CA TYR A 174 5.58 -7.89 -6.90
C TYR A 174 6.24 -9.26 -6.65
N ILE A 175 5.52 -10.36 -6.90
CA ILE A 175 6.04 -11.73 -6.78
C ILE A 175 7.28 -11.92 -7.68
N SER A 176 7.23 -11.44 -8.93
CA SER A 176 8.35 -11.53 -9.87
C SER A 176 9.59 -10.77 -9.36
N ILE A 177 9.39 -9.58 -8.80
CA ILE A 177 10.47 -8.77 -8.21
C ILE A 177 11.09 -9.50 -7.01
N GLU A 178 10.28 -9.98 -6.07
CA GLU A 178 10.75 -10.68 -4.88
C GLU A 178 11.48 -11.99 -5.22
N TYR A 179 11.00 -12.72 -6.24
CA TYR A 179 11.69 -13.89 -6.76
C TYR A 179 13.07 -13.55 -7.32
N LYS A 180 13.18 -12.48 -8.14
CA LYS A 180 14.45 -12.01 -8.69
C LYS A 180 15.43 -11.58 -7.60
N LYS A 181 14.96 -10.87 -6.56
CA LYS A 181 15.79 -10.48 -5.41
C LYS A 181 16.41 -11.69 -4.72
N LYS A 182 15.60 -12.71 -4.40
CA LYS A 182 16.09 -13.93 -3.76
C LYS A 182 17.13 -14.67 -4.62
N LYS A 183 16.94 -14.70 -5.94
CA LYS A 183 17.89 -15.30 -6.86
C LYS A 183 19.22 -14.53 -6.86
N ALA A 184 19.17 -13.20 -6.92
CA ALA A 184 20.37 -12.36 -6.87
C ALA A 184 21.15 -12.54 -5.55
N THR A 185 20.47 -12.59 -4.40
CA THR A 185 21.13 -12.82 -3.10
C THR A 185 21.80 -14.19 -3.03
N LYS A 186 21.20 -15.24 -3.61
CA LYS A 186 21.81 -16.58 -3.64
C LYS A 186 23.10 -16.64 -4.46
N HIS A 187 23.21 -15.87 -5.54
CA HIS A 187 24.42 -15.82 -6.38
C HIS A 187 25.58 -15.03 -5.74
N ILE A 188 25.33 -14.23 -4.71
CA ILE A 188 26.37 -13.46 -4.00
C ILE A 188 26.98 -14.29 -2.85
N VAL A 189 26.26 -15.30 -2.35
CA VAL A 189 26.64 -16.13 -1.19
C VAL A 189 27.11 -17.53 -1.62
N SER A 190 27.19 -17.80 -2.93
CA SER A 190 27.74 -19.01 -3.55
C SER A 190 29.06 -18.71 -4.23
#